data_AF-A0A1Q7N6H0-F1
#
_entry.id   AF-A0A1Q7N6H0-F1
#
_cell.length_a   1.000
_cell.length_b   1.000
_cell.length_c   1.000
_cell.angle_alpha   90.00
_cell.angle_beta   90.00
_cell.angle_gamma   90.00
#
_symmetry.space_group_name_H-M   'P 1'
#
loop_
_entity.id
_entity.type
_entity.pdbx_description
1 polymer ?
#
loop_
_entity_poly.entity_id
_entity_poly.type
_entity_poly.pdbx_seq_one_letter_code
_entity_poly.pdbx_strand_id
1 'polypeptide(L)'
;MAASQVVLYFDKQEDALLFTLAASSVISSEAPVRAKEALVKIADEIRKASRIRTHGVLNPSEPVDKEPAVKEKRAKSQEKEQHV
;
A
#
# COMPACT_ATOMS: atom_id res chain seq x y z
N MET A 1 -6.21 -5.60 17.94
CA MET A 1 -5.70 -6.89 17.43
C MET A 1 -5.20 -6.65 16.01
N ALA A 2 -3.95 -6.99 15.70
CA ALA A 2 -3.39 -6.89 14.35
C ALA A 2 -3.95 -8.01 13.45
N ALA A 3 -3.99 -7.81 12.14
CA ALA A 3 -4.37 -8.87 11.20
C ALA A 3 -3.49 -10.11 11.40
N SER A 4 -4.11 -11.24 11.73
CA SER A 4 -3.40 -12.49 12.05
C SER A 4 -3.15 -13.36 10.83
N GLN A 5 -3.82 -13.08 9.71
CA GLN A 5 -3.74 -13.88 8.50
C GLN A 5 -4.04 -13.03 7.25
N VAL A 6 -3.31 -13.34 6.18
CA VAL A 6 -3.54 -12.84 4.82
C VAL A 6 -3.79 -14.03 3.90
N VAL A 7 -4.80 -13.92 3.04
CA VAL A 7 -5.16 -14.91 2.02
C VAL A 7 -5.08 -14.25 0.65
N LEU A 8 -4.24 -14.81 -0.22
CA LEU A 8 -4.06 -14.39 -1.61
C LEU A 8 -4.81 -15.37 -2.52
N TYR A 9 -5.62 -14.85 -3.43
CA TYR A 9 -6.30 -15.62 -4.47
C TYR A 9 -5.67 -15.32 -5.81
N PHE A 10 -5.44 -16.37 -6.59
CA PHE A 10 -4.88 -16.30 -7.93
C PHE A 10 -5.85 -16.97 -8.89
N ASP A 11 -6.04 -16.36 -10.06
CA ASP A 11 -6.89 -16.94 -11.11
C ASP A 11 -6.18 -18.09 -11.83
N LYS A 12 -4.85 -18.05 -11.86
CA LYS A 12 -3.98 -19.08 -12.44
C LYS A 12 -3.28 -19.85 -11.34
N GLN A 13 -3.30 -21.18 -11.44
CA GLN A 13 -2.66 -22.05 -10.45
C GLN A 13 -1.14 -21.87 -10.46
N GLU A 14 -0.56 -21.63 -11.63
CA GLU A 14 0.88 -21.45 -11.82
C GLU A 14 1.41 -20.26 -11.01
N ASP A 15 0.68 -19.14 -11.00
CA ASP A 15 1.07 -17.94 -10.24
C ASP A 15 1.02 -18.21 -8.73
N ALA A 16 0.02 -18.98 -8.24
CA ALA A 16 -0.03 -19.37 -6.82
C ALA A 16 1.14 -20.27 -6.40
N LEU A 17 1.56 -21.20 -7.28
CA LEU A 17 2.71 -22.07 -7.04
C LEU A 17 4.02 -21.28 -7.03
N LEU A 18 4.20 -20.38 -8.01
CA LEU A 18 5.37 -19.50 -8.08
C LEU A 18 5.47 -18.59 -6.86
N PHE A 19 4.36 -17.99 -6.42
CA PHE A 19 4.30 -17.22 -5.18
C PHE A 19 4.79 -18.04 -3.99
N THR A 20 4.25 -19.25 -3.81
CA THR A 20 4.58 -20.12 -2.69
C THR A 20 6.06 -20.52 -2.67
N LEU A 21 6.62 -20.82 -3.85
CA LEU A 21 8.04 -21.14 -4.00
C LEU A 21 8.93 -19.93 -3.67
N ALA A 22 8.58 -18.74 -4.15
CA ALA A 22 9.33 -17.51 -3.86
C ALA A 22 9.25 -17.16 -2.36
N ALA A 23 8.07 -17.25 -1.76
CA ALA A 23 7.84 -16.98 -0.35
C ALA A 23 8.61 -17.96 0.56
N SER A 24 8.52 -19.26 0.29
CA SER A 24 9.28 -20.27 1.05
C SER A 24 10.78 -20.09 0.92
N SER A 25 11.28 -19.69 -0.25
CA SER A 25 12.69 -19.39 -0.46
C SER A 25 13.18 -18.21 0.38
N VAL A 26 12.36 -17.17 0.61
CA VAL A 26 12.72 -16.06 1.51
C VAL A 26 12.74 -16.53 2.96
N ILE A 27 11.68 -17.22 3.38
CA ILE A 27 11.54 -17.68 4.78
C ILE A 27 12.68 -18.63 5.17
N SER A 28 13.11 -19.48 4.24
CA SER A 28 14.18 -20.44 4.46
C SER A 28 15.60 -19.88 4.26
N SER A 29 15.77 -18.63 3.81
CA SER A 29 17.09 -18.07 3.55
C SER A 29 17.67 -17.38 4.78
N GLU A 30 18.72 -17.96 5.36
CA GLU A 30 19.46 -17.37 6.50
C GLU A 30 20.32 -16.15 6.11
N ALA A 31 20.54 -15.91 4.81
CA ALA A 31 21.44 -14.87 4.32
C ALA A 31 20.68 -13.64 3.77
N PRO A 32 20.89 -12.43 4.32
CA PRO A 32 20.16 -11.20 3.94
C PRO A 32 20.25 -10.80 2.46
N VAL A 33 21.29 -11.25 1.75
CA VAL A 33 21.57 -10.84 0.36
C VAL A 33 20.62 -11.52 -0.62
N ARG A 34 20.26 -12.79 -0.40
CA ARG A 34 19.28 -13.51 -1.26
C ARG A 34 17.85 -13.07 -1.01
N ALA A 35 17.59 -12.41 0.12
CA ALA A 35 16.27 -11.91 0.47
C ALA A 35 15.79 -10.82 -0.49
N LYS A 36 16.65 -9.93 -1.00
CA LYS A 36 16.21 -8.84 -1.90
C LYS A 36 15.63 -9.34 -3.22
N GLU A 37 16.32 -10.24 -3.92
CA GLU A 37 15.82 -10.79 -5.19
C GLU A 37 14.55 -11.62 -5.01
N ALA A 38 14.49 -12.38 -3.91
CA ALA A 38 13.33 -13.19 -3.61
C ALA A 38 12.13 -12.32 -3.14
N LEU A 39 12.37 -11.19 -2.47
CA LEU A 39 11.33 -10.18 -2.19
C LEU A 39 10.77 -9.55 -3.46
N VAL A 40 11.60 -9.27 -4.47
CA VAL A 40 11.13 -8.76 -5.77
C VAL A 40 10.21 -9.78 -6.43
N LYS A 41 10.59 -11.06 -6.44
CA LYS A 41 9.75 -12.15 -6.97
C LYS A 41 8.41 -12.27 -6.23
N ILE A 42 8.43 -12.15 -4.90
CA ILE A 42 7.20 -12.15 -4.10
C ILE A 42 6.31 -10.96 -4.49
N ALA A 43 6.88 -9.76 -4.67
CA ALA A 43 6.12 -8.58 -5.06
C ALA A 43 5.51 -8.74 -6.46
N ASP A 44 6.25 -9.30 -7.41
CA ASP A 44 5.77 -9.59 -8.76
C ASP A 44 4.59 -10.57 -8.74
N GLU A 45 4.66 -11.61 -7.91
CA GLU A 45 3.56 -12.56 -7.78
C GLU A 45 2.37 -11.96 -7.01
N ILE A 46 2.57 -11.16 -5.97
CA ILE A 46 1.46 -10.46 -5.28
C ILE A 46 0.68 -9.59 -6.26
N ARG A 47 1.35 -8.96 -7.23
CA ARG A 47 0.69 -8.16 -8.27
C ARG A 47 -0.23 -8.99 -9.16
N LYS A 48 0.00 -10.29 -9.30
CA LYS A 48 -0.86 -11.22 -10.05
C LYS A 48 -2.03 -11.75 -9.23
N ALA A 49 -2.05 -11.55 -7.91
CA ALA A 49 -3.17 -11.96 -7.08
C ALA A 49 -4.43 -11.17 -7.49
N SER A 50 -5.49 -11.89 -7.86
CA SER A 50 -6.76 -11.30 -8.27
C SER A 50 -7.54 -10.73 -7.09
N ARG A 51 -7.27 -11.25 -5.88
CA ARG A 51 -7.89 -10.77 -4.64
C ARG A 51 -6.99 -11.01 -3.44
N ILE A 52 -7.01 -10.05 -2.51
CA ILE A 52 -6.35 -10.15 -1.21
C ILE A 52 -7.42 -10.02 -0.13
N ARG A 53 -7.47 -10.98 0.81
CA ARG A 53 -8.31 -10.90 2.02
C ARG A 53 -7.42 -10.95 3.26
N THR A 54 -7.80 -10.20 4.29
CA THR A 54 -7.20 -10.29 5.61
C THR A 54 -8.23 -10.74 6.62
N HIS A 55 -7.81 -11.52 7.60
CA HIS A 55 -8.63 -11.85 8.76
C HIS A 55 -8.06 -11.10 9.97
N GLY A 56 -8.92 -10.29 10.59
CA GLY A 56 -8.56 -9.35 11.65
C GLY A 56 -8.68 -7.88 11.22
N VAL A 57 -8.40 -6.96 12.14
CA VAL A 57 -8.46 -5.51 11.87
C VAL A 57 -7.12 -5.06 11.31
N LEU A 58 -7.14 -4.53 10.09
CA LEU A 58 -6.05 -3.68 9.59
C LEU A 58 -6.29 -2.28 10.15
N ASN A 59 -5.33 -1.73 10.87
CA ASN A 59 -5.32 -0.31 11.18
C ASN A 59 -4.48 0.37 10.09
N PRO A 60 -5.08 0.83 8.97
CA PRO A 60 -4.34 1.66 8.03
C PRO A 60 -4.02 2.97 8.75
N SER A 61 -2.76 3.16 9.17
CA SER A 61 -2.30 4.50 9.49
C SER A 61 -2.46 5.33 8.21
N GLU A 62 -3.16 6.45 8.36
CA GLU A 62 -3.74 7.32 7.33
C GLU A 62 -2.83 7.58 6.10
N PRO A 63 -3.41 7.78 4.90
CA PRO A 63 -2.67 8.27 3.75
C PRO A 63 -2.09 9.65 4.08
N VAL A 64 -0.78 9.81 3.89
CA VAL A 64 -0.12 11.13 3.93
C VAL A 64 -0.46 11.87 2.64
N ASP A 65 -1.71 12.31 2.53
CA ASP A 65 -2.10 13.33 1.55
C ASP A 65 -1.85 14.70 2.17
N LYS A 66 -0.60 15.17 2.08
CA LYS A 66 -0.28 16.59 2.24
C LYS A 66 -0.21 17.23 0.86
N GLU A 67 -1.37 17.54 0.30
CA GLU A 67 -1.50 18.51 -0.78
C GLU A 67 -1.65 19.92 -0.17
N PRO A 68 -0.75 20.89 -0.43
CA PRO A 68 -0.93 22.24 0.06
C PRO A 68 -1.92 23.00 -0.82
N ALA A 69 -2.99 23.46 -0.17
CA ALA A 69 -4.06 24.28 -0.71
C ALA A 69 -3.57 25.46 -1.57
N VAL A 70 -4.04 25.50 -2.83
CA VAL A 70 -4.05 26.71 -3.65
C VAL A 70 -5.02 27.71 -3.02
N LYS A 71 -4.47 28.77 -2.41
CA LYS A 71 -5.25 29.92 -1.94
C LYS A 71 -5.64 30.79 -3.14
N GLU A 72 -6.72 30.43 -3.80
CA GLU A 72 -7.46 31.36 -4.66
C GLU A 72 -8.51 32.08 -3.81
N LYS A 73 -8.25 33.35 -3.43
CA LYS A 73 -9.32 34.33 -3.25
C LYS A 73 -8.88 35.68 -3.82
N ARG A 74 -9.34 35.89 -5.05
CA ARG A 74 -9.46 37.15 -5.76
C ARG A 74 -9.93 38.29 -4.85
N ALA A 75 -9.31 39.44 -5.09
CA ALA A 75 -9.76 40.75 -4.65
C ALA A 75 -11.24 41.00 -4.96
N LYS A 76 -11.94 41.62 -4.01
CA LYS A 76 -12.98 42.59 -4.35
C LYS A 76 -13.09 43.65 -3.27
N SER A 77 -12.84 44.87 -3.70
CA SER A 77 -13.10 46.14 -3.04
C SER A 77 -14.44 46.16 -2.32
N GLN A 78 -14.46 46.68 -1.10
CA GLN A 78 -15.56 47.53 -0.65
C GLN A 78 -15.00 48.78 0.01
N GLU A 79 -15.14 49.84 -0.77
CA GLU A 79 -15.21 51.26 -0.40
C GLU A 79 -16.30 51.50 0.66
N LYS A 80 -16.16 52.63 1.38
CA LYS A 80 -17.12 53.29 2.31
C LYS A 80 -17.17 52.73 3.74
N GLU A 81 -17.23 53.52 4.82
CA GLU A 81 -17.37 54.96 5.04
C GLU A 81 -17.31 55.20 6.56
N GLN A 82 -16.69 56.31 6.98
CA GLN A 82 -16.95 57.10 8.21
C GLN A 82 -16.47 56.70 9.62
N HIS A 83 -16.18 57.80 10.36
CA HIS A 83 -16.28 58.07 11.81
C HIS A 83 -15.07 57.62 12.67
N VAL A 84 -14.40 58.45 13.49
CA VAL A 84 -14.59 59.80 14.09
C VAL A 84 -13.21 60.43 14.26
#